data_AF-A0A143XYF3-F1
#
_entry.id   AF-A0A143XYF3-F1
#
_cell.length_a   1.000
_cell.length_b   1.000
_cell.length_c   1.000
_cell.angle_alpha   90.00
_cell.angle_beta   90.00
_cell.angle_gamma   90.00
#
_symmetry.space_group_name_H-M   'P 1'
#
loop_
_entity.id
_entity.type
_entity.pdbx_description
1 polymer ?
#
loop_
_entity_poly.entity_id
_entity_poly.type
_entity_poly.pdbx_seq_one_letter_code
_entity_poly.pdbx_strand_id
1 'polypeptide(L)'
;MPDGSLPRRIRQTLSGGTPPLSRSRRTDTAHAPCAVSGAAPRTFRWSDAWVTVEGVVTGDSVRCRVQSVDTLRQIVHRVPRRFLFFRWGTKAIRQEISSSNPHTRIVWTEYIRLER
;
A
#
# COMPACT_ATOMS: atom_id res chain seq x y z
N MET A 1 -13.75 -22.01 16.70
CA MET A 1 -13.51 -20.68 17.30
C MET A 1 -12.25 -20.10 16.66
N PRO A 2 -12.33 -19.06 15.80
CA PRO A 2 -11.15 -18.47 15.18
C PRO A 2 -10.66 -17.26 15.98
N ASP A 3 -9.36 -17.20 16.26
CA ASP A 3 -8.68 -16.01 16.81
C ASP A 3 -8.20 -15.14 15.64
N GLY A 4 -8.66 -13.89 15.63
CA GLY A 4 -8.47 -12.92 14.55
C GLY A 4 -7.13 -12.21 14.67
N SER A 5 -6.13 -12.66 13.90
CA SER A 5 -4.88 -11.94 13.75
C SER A 5 -5.11 -10.58 13.09
N LEU A 6 -4.95 -9.50 13.86
CA LEU A 6 -5.00 -8.12 13.38
C LEU A 6 -3.94 -7.87 12.29
N PRO A 7 -4.23 -7.09 11.24
CA PRO A 7 -3.24 -6.75 10.22
C PRO A 7 -2.13 -5.88 10.85
N ARG A 8 -0.88 -6.33 10.68
CA ARG A 8 0.32 -5.63 11.15
C ARG A 8 0.39 -4.24 10.51
N ARG A 9 0.13 -3.21 11.31
CA ARG A 9 0.30 -1.79 10.96
C ARG A 9 1.78 -1.50 10.70
N ILE A 10 2.16 -1.34 9.44
CA ILE A 10 3.51 -0.87 9.07
C ILE A 10 3.59 0.63 9.39
N ARG A 11 4.35 1.01 10.42
CA ARG A 11 4.80 2.39 10.63
C ARG A 11 6.09 2.59 9.83
N GLN A 12 6.12 3.58 8.94
CA GLN A 12 7.36 4.04 8.32
C GLN A 12 7.91 5.22 9.13
N THR A 13 9.10 5.05 9.71
CA THR A 13 9.89 6.13 10.33
C THR A 13 10.96 6.54 9.33
N LEU A 14 10.99 7.81 8.92
CA LEU A 14 11.96 8.35 7.96
C LEU A 14 13.21 8.84 8.69
N SER A 15 14.36 8.17 8.49
CA SER A 15 15.70 8.74 8.72
C SER A 15 16.40 8.86 7.37
N GLY A 16 17.01 10.03 7.13
CA GLY A 16 17.33 10.57 5.79
C GLY A 16 18.43 9.88 4.99
N GLY A 17 18.24 9.96 3.66
CA GLY A 17 19.17 9.65 2.56
C GLY A 17 18.37 9.63 1.23
N THR A 18 18.82 10.34 0.19
CA THR A 18 18.04 10.68 -1.05
C THR A 18 18.78 10.12 -2.29
N PRO A 19 18.17 9.96 -3.51
CA PRO A 19 17.08 9.05 -3.96
C PRO A 19 17.45 8.31 -5.31
N PRO A 20 16.54 7.54 -5.98
CA PRO A 20 15.61 8.17 -6.93
C PRO A 20 14.17 7.58 -6.98
N LEU A 21 13.22 8.50 -7.18
CA LEU A 21 11.91 8.36 -7.87
C LEU A 21 11.08 7.07 -7.63
N SER A 22 10.39 7.02 -6.49
CA SER A 22 9.00 6.53 -6.46
C SER A 22 8.13 7.57 -5.76
N ARG A 23 7.21 8.17 -6.52
CA ARG A 23 6.37 9.27 -6.08
C ARG A 23 5.22 8.70 -5.25
N SER A 24 5.46 8.43 -3.97
CA SER A 24 4.36 8.39 -3.00
C SER A 24 3.78 9.81 -3.00
N ARG A 25 2.56 9.99 -3.51
CA ARG A 25 1.89 11.28 -3.51
C ARG A 25 1.37 11.54 -2.09
N ARG A 26 2.28 11.88 -1.20
CA ARG A 26 1.97 12.56 0.05
C ARG A 26 1.53 13.96 -0.35
N THR A 27 0.22 14.20 -0.34
CA THR A 27 -0.30 15.54 -0.55
C THR A 27 -0.28 16.20 0.81
N ASP A 28 0.88 16.74 1.20
CA ASP A 28 0.96 17.63 2.35
C ASP A 28 0.26 18.93 1.93
N THR A 29 -0.89 19.19 2.56
CA THR A 29 -1.69 20.41 2.39
C THR A 29 -0.82 21.64 2.62
N ALA A 30 -0.72 22.51 1.61
CA ALA A 30 -0.08 23.80 1.70
C ALA A 30 -0.83 24.72 2.68
N HIS A 31 -0.09 25.45 3.51
CA HIS A 31 -0.59 26.57 4.28
C HIS A 31 -0.55 27.86 3.45
N ALA A 32 -1.64 28.62 3.46
CA ALA A 32 -1.62 30.08 3.30
C ALA A 32 -2.65 30.68 4.27
N PRO A 33 -2.32 31.74 5.04
CA PRO A 33 -3.28 32.42 5.88
C PRO A 33 -3.86 33.62 5.13
N CYS A 34 -5.15 33.58 4.80
CA CYS A 34 -5.94 34.79 4.64
C CYS A 34 -7.21 34.59 5.47
N ALA A 35 -7.28 35.28 6.61
CA ALA A 35 -8.38 35.16 7.54
C ALA A 35 -9.65 35.76 6.92
N VAL A 36 -10.44 34.91 6.25
CA VAL A 36 -11.84 35.20 5.92
C VAL A 36 -12.71 34.51 6.96
N SER A 37 -13.25 35.35 7.83
CA SER A 37 -14.19 35.00 8.90
C SER A 37 -15.50 34.40 8.34
N GLY A 38 -15.99 33.30 8.93
CA GLY A 38 -17.44 33.06 9.05
C GLY A 38 -18.03 31.74 8.54
N ALA A 39 -17.30 30.85 7.88
CA ALA A 39 -17.88 29.58 7.41
C ALA A 39 -17.69 28.45 8.44
N ALA A 40 -18.79 27.85 8.92
CA ALA A 40 -18.73 26.66 9.74
C ALA A 40 -17.96 25.54 9.03
N PRO A 41 -17.09 24.80 9.73
CA PRO A 41 -16.30 23.73 9.14
C PRO A 41 -17.22 22.64 8.57
N ARG A 42 -17.00 22.25 7.32
CA ARG A 42 -17.77 21.19 6.64
C ARG A 42 -16.98 19.90 6.67
N THR A 43 -17.60 18.82 7.14
CA THR A 43 -16.98 17.50 7.16
C THR A 43 -17.44 16.68 5.96
N PHE A 44 -16.56 15.83 5.46
CA PHE A 44 -16.92 14.82 4.47
C PHE A 44 -16.23 13.50 4.78
N ARG A 45 -16.89 12.42 4.38
CA ARG A 45 -16.37 11.06 4.47
C ARG A 45 -16.79 10.28 3.25
N TRP A 46 -15.82 9.62 2.64
CA TRP A 46 -16.01 8.70 1.53
C TRP A 46 -15.19 7.44 1.79
N SER A 47 -15.72 6.29 1.42
CA SER A 47 -15.02 5.02 1.55
C SER A 47 -15.46 4.03 0.49
N ASP A 48 -14.52 3.25 0.01
CA ASP A 48 -14.75 2.01 -0.73
C ASP A 48 -14.16 0.81 0.06
N ALA A 49 -13.98 -0.34 -0.59
CA ALA A 49 -13.45 -1.55 0.02
C ALA A 49 -11.96 -1.47 0.42
N TRP A 50 -11.20 -0.52 -0.11
CA TRP A 50 -9.74 -0.42 0.06
C TRP A 50 -9.25 0.93 0.57
N VAL A 51 -10.03 2.00 0.38
CA VAL A 51 -9.66 3.39 0.67
C VAL A 51 -10.75 4.08 1.47
N THR A 52 -10.36 4.80 2.50
CA THR A 52 -11.20 5.73 3.25
C THR A 52 -10.58 7.12 3.21
N VAL A 53 -11.38 8.11 2.85
CA VAL A 53 -11.03 9.53 2.84
C VAL A 53 -11.99 10.27 3.76
N GLU A 54 -11.46 10.93 4.77
CA GLU A 54 -12.23 11.81 5.64
C GLU A 54 -11.54 13.16 5.76
N GLY A 55 -12.31 14.24 5.90
CA GLY A 55 -11.72 15.57 5.99
C GLY A 55 -12.65 16.65 6.47
N VAL A 56 -12.04 17.78 6.83
CA VAL A 56 -12.71 19.00 7.27
C VAL A 56 -12.27 20.14 6.36
N VAL A 57 -13.25 20.79 5.75
CA VAL A 57 -13.09 22.01 4.94
C VAL A 57 -13.34 23.20 5.85
N THR A 58 -12.34 24.06 6.01
CA THR A 58 -12.43 25.29 6.81
C THR A 58 -11.92 26.45 5.98
N GLY A 59 -12.81 27.38 5.62
CA GLY A 59 -12.48 28.48 4.70
C GLY A 59 -11.99 27.95 3.36
N ASP A 60 -10.77 28.31 3.00
CA ASP A 60 -10.03 27.91 1.80
C ASP A 60 -9.13 26.67 2.01
N SER A 61 -9.12 26.10 3.22
CA SER A 61 -8.25 24.98 3.60
C SER A 61 -9.01 23.67 3.75
N VAL A 62 -8.36 22.56 3.36
CA VAL A 62 -8.86 21.19 3.58
C VAL A 62 -7.83 20.38 4.34
N ARG A 63 -8.21 19.90 5.52
CA ARG A 63 -7.46 18.88 6.24
C ARG A 63 -8.10 17.53 5.98
N CYS A 64 -7.36 16.60 5.39
CA CYS A 64 -7.87 15.27 5.10
C CYS A 64 -6.96 14.17 5.63
N ARG A 65 -7.58 13.04 5.96
CA ARG A 65 -6.93 11.78 6.28
C ARG A 65 -7.33 10.77 5.22
N VAL A 66 -6.32 10.26 4.51
CA VAL A 66 -6.49 9.18 3.53
C VAL A 66 -5.87 7.92 4.11
N GLN A 67 -6.67 6.86 4.23
CA GLN A 67 -6.20 5.53 4.63
C GLN A 67 -6.47 4.56 3.49
N SER A 68 -5.44 3.84 3.06
CA SER A 68 -5.56 2.76 2.08
C SER A 68 -5.02 1.47 2.69
N VAL A 69 -5.79 0.40 2.60
CA VAL A 69 -5.46 -0.92 3.13
C VAL A 69 -5.53 -1.93 2.00
N ASP A 70 -4.37 -2.42 1.59
CA ASP A 70 -4.22 -3.35 0.48
C ASP A 70 -3.69 -4.70 0.96
N THR A 71 -4.17 -5.77 0.34
CA THR A 71 -3.69 -7.14 0.58
C THR A 71 -2.88 -7.63 -0.62
N LEU A 72 -1.62 -7.96 -0.37
CA LEU A 72 -0.73 -8.61 -1.35
C LEU A 72 -0.74 -10.12 -1.15
N ARG A 73 -1.02 -10.87 -2.23
CA ARG A 73 -0.92 -12.33 -2.27
C ARG A 73 0.34 -12.73 -3.04
N GLN A 74 1.22 -13.46 -2.38
CA GLN A 74 2.44 -14.02 -2.97
C GLN A 74 2.37 -15.55 -2.94
N ILE A 75 2.36 -16.18 -4.11
CA ILE A 75 2.39 -17.63 -4.26
C ILE A 75 3.76 -18.02 -4.81
N VAL A 76 4.47 -18.87 -4.07
CA VAL A 76 5.79 -19.37 -4.45
C VAL A 76 5.71 -20.88 -4.60
N HIS A 77 6.06 -21.40 -5.77
CA HIS A 77 6.10 -22.84 -6.02
C HIS A 77 7.38 -23.26 -6.74
N ARG A 78 7.80 -24.49 -6.44
CA ARG A 78 8.99 -25.10 -7.06
C ARG A 78 8.62 -25.69 -8.41
N VAL A 79 9.41 -25.38 -9.43
CA VAL A 79 9.32 -25.99 -10.75
C VAL A 79 10.37 -27.10 -10.83
N PRO A 80 9.99 -28.40 -10.82
CA PRO A 80 10.95 -29.50 -10.90
C PRO A 80 11.49 -29.66 -12.34
N ARG A 81 12.72 -30.19 -12.48
CA ARG A 81 13.23 -30.61 -13.80
C ARG A 81 12.62 -31.98 -14.15
N ARG A 82 12.22 -32.19 -15.41
CA ARG A 82 11.62 -33.45 -15.92
C ARG A 82 12.51 -34.02 -17.02
N PHE A 83 12.93 -35.29 -16.91
CA PHE A 83 13.58 -36.05 -17.98
C PHE A 83 13.01 -37.46 -18.06
N LEU A 84 12.60 -37.88 -19.27
CA LEU A 84 11.82 -39.07 -19.60
C LEU A 84 10.63 -39.38 -18.66
N PHE A 85 10.87 -39.79 -17.40
CA PHE A 85 9.82 -40.05 -16.39
C PHE A 85 10.19 -39.58 -14.97
N PHE A 86 11.41 -39.11 -14.75
CA PHE A 86 11.88 -38.71 -13.43
C PHE A 86 11.80 -37.19 -13.25
N ARG A 87 11.29 -36.77 -12.09
CA ARG A 87 11.45 -35.41 -11.59
C ARG A 87 12.69 -35.39 -10.71
N TRP A 88 13.69 -34.59 -11.05
CA TRP A 88 14.90 -34.42 -10.22
C TRP A 88 15.11 -32.94 -9.89
N GLY A 89 15.48 -32.65 -8.65
CA GLY A 89 15.84 -31.29 -8.19
C GLY A 89 14.80 -30.20 -8.46
N THR A 90 15.23 -28.93 -8.30
CA THR A 90 14.43 -27.74 -8.62
C THR A 90 15.05 -27.04 -9.83
N LYS A 91 14.28 -26.86 -10.91
CA LYS A 91 14.68 -26.10 -12.10
C LYS A 91 14.67 -24.61 -11.81
N ALA A 92 13.57 -24.15 -11.21
CA ALA A 92 13.31 -22.75 -10.93
C ALA A 92 12.30 -22.64 -9.77
N ILE A 93 12.24 -21.44 -9.18
CA ILE A 93 11.16 -21.05 -8.28
C ILE A 93 10.28 -20.10 -9.07
N ARG A 94 9.00 -20.42 -9.20
CA ARG A 94 8.01 -19.54 -9.81
C ARG A 94 7.28 -18.79 -8.71
N GLN A 95 7.23 -17.47 -8.88
CA GLN A 95 6.59 -16.58 -7.94
C GLN A 95 5.53 -15.75 -8.66
N GLU A 96 4.35 -15.70 -8.06
CA GLU A 96 3.23 -14.89 -8.54
C GLU A 96 2.84 -13.92 -7.42
N ILE A 97 2.87 -12.63 -7.71
CA ILE A 97 2.49 -11.56 -6.78
C ILE A 97 1.28 -10.86 -7.36
N SER A 98 0.20 -10.77 -6.60
CA SER A 98 -1.04 -10.08 -6.97
C SER A 98 -1.52 -9.18 -5.83
N SER A 99 -2.09 -8.03 -6.17
CA SER A 99 -2.79 -7.17 -5.22
C SER A 99 -4.29 -7.44 -5.29
N SER A 100 -4.96 -7.37 -4.14
CA SER A 100 -6.42 -7.46 -4.07
C SER A 100 -7.11 -6.12 -4.38
N ASN A 101 -6.36 -5.01 -4.36
CA ASN A 101 -6.88 -3.69 -4.72
C ASN A 101 -6.73 -3.45 -6.24
N PRO A 102 -7.84 -3.26 -7.00
CA PRO A 102 -7.80 -3.04 -8.45
C PRO A 102 -7.10 -1.74 -8.86
N HIS A 103 -6.93 -0.81 -7.93
CA HIS A 103 -6.25 0.47 -8.16
C HIS A 103 -4.73 0.38 -7.97
N THR A 104 -4.22 -0.75 -7.47
CA THR A 104 -2.80 -0.94 -7.17
C THR A 104 -2.12 -1.79 -8.24
N ARG A 105 -1.08 -1.24 -8.89
CA ARG A 105 -0.25 -1.95 -9.87
C ARG A 105 1.17 -2.16 -9.33
N ILE A 106 1.61 -3.41 -9.29
CA ILE A 106 2.97 -3.78 -8.88
C ILE A 106 3.88 -3.57 -10.09
N VAL A 107 4.83 -2.64 -9.97
CA VAL A 107 5.72 -2.24 -11.08
C VAL A 107 7.06 -2.98 -11.03
N TRP A 108 7.65 -3.12 -9.85
CA TRP A 108 8.93 -3.77 -9.66
C TRP A 108 9.10 -4.25 -8.22
N THR A 109 10.06 -5.13 -7.99
CA THR A 109 10.43 -5.60 -6.65
C THR A 109 11.94 -5.49 -6.45
N GLU A 110 12.37 -4.88 -5.34
CA GLU A 110 13.78 -4.67 -5.02
C GLU A 110 14.46 -5.90 -4.43
N TYR A 111 13.92 -6.40 -3.33
CA TYR A 111 14.53 -7.46 -2.54
C TYR A 111 13.45 -8.39 -1.98
N ILE A 112 13.62 -9.68 -2.23
CA ILE A 112 12.74 -10.74 -1.74
C ILE A 112 13.61 -11.78 -1.07
N ARG A 113 13.58 -11.82 0.28
CA ARG A 113 14.20 -12.90 1.05
C ARG A 113 13.19 -14.02 1.24
N LEU A 114 13.62 -15.24 0.98
CA LEU A 114 12.84 -16.46 1.26
C LEU A 114 13.51 -17.17 2.44
N GLU A 115 12.83 -17.23 3.58
CA GLU A 115 13.26 -17.98 4.76
C GLU A 115 12.52 -19.32 4.83
N ARG A 116 13.16 -20.34 5.42
CA ARG A 116 12.71 -21.73 5.42
C ARG A 116 11.76 -22.04 6.56
#